data_AF-A0A1J3JDR2-F1
#
_entry.id   AF-A0A1J3JDR2-F1
#
_cell.length_a   1.000
_cell.length_b   1.000
_cell.length_c   1.000
_cell.angle_alpha   90.00
_cell.angle_beta   90.00
_cell.angle_gamma   90.00
#
_symmetry.space_group_name_H-M   'P 1'
#
loop_
_entity.id
_entity.type
_entity.pdbx_description
1 polymer ?
#
loop_
_entity_poly.entity_id
_entity_poly.type
_entity_poly.pdbx_seq_one_letter_code
_entity_poly.pdbx_strand_id
1 'polypeptide(L)'
;MESLILSLHRMESLGNESRGGGGDADADAIVDLKMIANGMISSGYEKDCLTIYKKLRKKVIVDAFSRLGFEKLNSTQMMKLEWEILEKKMKKWMPVTTVAVTTLFNGERILCDHIFSSSVVESSFVEITLESALNLFVLPITVAKCRENLPYA
;
A
#
# COMPACT_ATOMS: atom_id res chain seq x y z
N MET A 1 11.58 -7.85 -2.65
CA MET A 1 10.27 -7.24 -2.35
C MET A 1 10.20 -5.76 -2.72
N GLU A 2 11.24 -4.95 -2.45
CA GLU A 2 11.36 -3.60 -3.08
C GLU A 2 11.47 -3.69 -4.61
N SER A 3 12.09 -4.75 -5.14
CA SER A 3 12.08 -5.09 -6.58
C SER A 3 10.66 -5.18 -7.16
N LEU A 4 9.73 -5.84 -6.48
CA LEU A 4 8.34 -6.01 -6.96
C LEU A 4 7.56 -4.68 -7.02
N ILE A 5 7.82 -3.74 -6.10
CA ILE A 5 7.17 -2.43 -6.08
C ILE A 5 7.73 -1.54 -7.21
N LEU A 6 9.04 -1.58 -7.44
CA LEU A 6 9.70 -0.87 -8.55
C LEU A 6 9.35 -1.46 -9.92
N SER A 7 9.09 -2.77 -9.99
CA SER A 7 8.71 -3.48 -11.22
C SER A 7 7.23 -3.31 -11.58
N LEU A 8 6.34 -3.05 -10.61
CA LEU A 8 4.94 -2.65 -10.88
C LEU A 8 4.84 -1.26 -11.54
N HIS A 9 5.71 -0.32 -11.16
CA HIS A 9 5.87 0.95 -11.88
C HIS A 9 6.35 0.76 -13.33
N ARG A 10 7.03 -0.36 -13.63
CA ARG A 10 7.53 -0.71 -14.97
C ARG A 10 6.48 -1.41 -15.84
N MET A 11 5.48 -2.08 -15.27
CA MET A 11 4.38 -2.67 -16.04
C MET A 11 3.41 -1.62 -16.61
N GLU A 12 3.26 -0.45 -15.97
CA GLU A 12 2.53 0.71 -16.53
C GLU A 12 3.27 1.34 -17.73
N SER A 13 4.57 1.09 -17.88
CA SER A 13 5.42 1.63 -18.95
C SER A 13 5.40 0.79 -20.24
N LEU A 14 4.64 -0.30 -20.32
CA LEU A 14 4.53 -1.14 -21.53
C LEU A 14 3.75 -0.50 -22.71
N GLY A 15 3.65 0.83 -22.72
CA GLY A 15 3.23 1.64 -23.86
C GLY A 15 4.36 2.16 -24.75
N ASN A 16 5.65 2.11 -24.35
CA ASN A 16 6.74 2.50 -25.26
C ASN A 16 8.15 1.98 -24.86
N GLU A 17 8.74 1.21 -25.78
CA GLU A 17 10.16 0.96 -26.04
C GLU A 17 11.08 0.18 -25.07
N SER A 18 12.08 -0.43 -25.72
CA SER A 18 12.82 -1.64 -25.36
C SER A 18 14.08 -1.43 -24.50
N ARG A 19 14.56 -2.58 -24.00
CA ARG A 19 15.93 -2.93 -23.50
C ARG A 19 16.24 -2.63 -22.03
N GLY A 20 16.28 -3.71 -21.25
CA GLY A 20 17.04 -3.83 -20.00
C GLY A 20 16.73 -5.15 -19.28
N GLY A 21 17.65 -6.12 -19.34
CA GLY A 21 17.49 -7.52 -18.89
C GLY A 21 17.40 -7.73 -17.37
N GLY A 22 16.40 -7.11 -16.72
CA GLY A 22 16.03 -7.37 -15.32
C GLY A 22 14.55 -7.71 -15.13
N GLY A 23 13.81 -7.95 -16.22
CA GLY A 23 12.35 -8.18 -16.19
C GLY A 23 11.93 -9.61 -15.87
N ASP A 24 12.79 -10.60 -16.14
CA ASP A 24 12.36 -12.01 -16.13
C ASP A 24 12.26 -12.58 -14.71
N ALA A 25 13.22 -12.28 -13.84
CA ALA A 25 13.29 -12.84 -12.49
C ALA A 25 12.12 -12.42 -11.56
N ASP A 26 11.57 -11.21 -11.74
CA ASP A 26 10.44 -10.74 -10.93
C ASP A 26 9.10 -11.34 -11.40
N ALA A 27 8.95 -11.56 -12.71
CA ALA A 27 7.80 -12.27 -13.27
C ALA A 27 7.80 -13.74 -12.79
N ASP A 28 8.98 -14.37 -12.79
CA ASP A 28 9.17 -15.73 -12.28
C ASP A 28 8.76 -15.84 -10.80
N ALA A 29 9.13 -14.85 -9.97
CA ALA A 29 8.76 -14.86 -8.55
C ALA A 29 7.24 -14.74 -8.31
N ILE A 30 6.50 -13.97 -9.13
CA ILE A 30 5.03 -13.88 -9.03
C ILE A 30 4.39 -15.20 -9.48
N VAL A 31 4.94 -15.82 -10.52
CA VAL A 31 4.50 -17.13 -11.01
C VAL A 31 4.70 -18.20 -9.94
N ASP A 32 5.87 -18.24 -9.30
CA ASP A 32 6.17 -19.16 -8.20
C ASP A 32 5.22 -18.94 -7.02
N LEU A 33 4.98 -17.68 -6.63
CA LEU A 33 4.06 -17.35 -5.54
C LEU A 33 2.62 -17.82 -5.85
N LYS A 34 2.17 -17.69 -7.10
CA LYS A 34 0.89 -18.22 -7.55
C LYS A 34 0.85 -19.74 -7.50
N MET A 35 1.91 -20.42 -7.94
CA MET A 35 1.99 -21.89 -7.87
C MET A 35 1.91 -22.39 -6.41
N ILE A 36 2.62 -21.73 -5.49
CA ILE A 36 2.58 -22.06 -4.06
C ILE A 36 1.16 -21.84 -3.51
N ALA A 37 0.54 -20.69 -3.79
CA ALA A 37 -0.81 -20.39 -3.34
C ALA A 37 -1.83 -21.43 -3.84
N ASN A 38 -1.78 -21.77 -5.13
CA ASN A 38 -2.62 -22.81 -5.72
C ASN A 38 -2.40 -24.18 -5.09
N GLY A 39 -1.14 -24.54 -4.79
CA GLY A 39 -0.79 -25.78 -4.10
C GLY A 39 -1.40 -25.85 -2.70
N MET A 40 -1.29 -24.76 -1.93
CA MET A 40 -1.90 -24.66 -0.59
C MET A 40 -3.43 -24.76 -0.65
N ILE A 41 -4.06 -24.05 -1.58
CA ILE A 41 -5.53 -24.05 -1.76
C ILE A 41 -6.02 -25.44 -2.15
N SER A 42 -5.38 -26.07 -3.15
CA SER A 42 -5.74 -27.42 -3.61
C SER A 42 -5.56 -28.48 -2.54
N SER A 43 -4.68 -28.23 -1.56
CA SER A 43 -4.46 -29.10 -0.40
C SER A 43 -5.40 -28.80 0.79
N GLY A 44 -6.34 -27.88 0.64
CA GLY A 44 -7.32 -27.53 1.68
C GLY A 44 -6.86 -26.45 2.68
N TYR A 45 -5.72 -25.80 2.44
CA TYR A 45 -5.14 -24.76 3.32
C TYR A 45 -5.44 -23.33 2.86
N GLU A 46 -6.54 -23.10 2.14
CA GLU A 46 -6.89 -21.78 1.60
C GLU A 46 -6.92 -20.68 2.68
N LYS A 47 -7.55 -20.96 3.83
CA LYS A 47 -7.67 -20.00 4.93
C LYS A 47 -6.31 -19.56 5.49
N ASP A 48 -5.40 -20.52 5.68
CA ASP A 48 -4.06 -20.24 6.21
C ASP A 48 -3.20 -19.52 5.17
N CYS A 49 -3.29 -19.94 3.90
CA CYS A 49 -2.64 -19.26 2.77
C CYS A 49 -3.02 -17.78 2.72
N LEU A 50 -4.32 -17.48 2.71
CA LEU A 50 -4.83 -16.11 2.69
C LEU A 50 -4.41 -15.34 3.94
N THR A 51 -4.47 -15.95 5.12
CA THR A 51 -4.08 -15.29 6.38
C THR A 51 -2.63 -14.85 6.36
N ILE A 52 -1.72 -15.74 5.95
CA ILE A 52 -0.27 -15.46 5.87
C ILE A 52 0.01 -14.42 4.78
N TYR A 53 -0.59 -14.59 3.60
CA TYR A 53 -0.45 -13.64 2.49
C TYR A 53 -0.84 -12.23 2.95
N LYS A 54 -2.07 -12.06 3.46
CA LYS A 54 -2.59 -10.77 3.90
C LYS A 54 -1.70 -10.14 4.98
N LYS A 55 -1.24 -10.92 5.96
CA LYS A 55 -0.35 -10.43 7.03
C LYS A 55 0.97 -9.88 6.48
N LEU A 56 1.60 -10.61 5.57
CA LEU A 56 2.87 -10.20 4.96
C LEU A 56 2.68 -8.95 4.10
N ARG A 57 1.64 -8.92 3.25
CA ARG A 57 1.36 -7.79 2.36
C ARG A 57 1.01 -6.51 3.12
N LYS A 58 0.22 -6.61 4.20
CA LYS A 58 -0.03 -5.49 5.13
C LYS A 58 1.27 -4.89 5.64
N LYS A 59 2.18 -5.74 6.13
CA LYS A 59 3.47 -5.31 6.65
C LYS A 59 4.29 -4.57 5.58
N VAL A 60 4.31 -5.07 4.35
CA VAL A 60 5.03 -4.42 3.23
C VAL A 60 4.55 -2.99 3.00
N ILE A 61 3.23 -2.77 3.00
CA ILE A 61 2.66 -1.42 2.83
C ILE A 61 3.03 -0.52 4.01
N VAL A 62 2.92 -1.02 5.25
CA VAL A 62 3.27 -0.27 6.45
C VAL A 62 4.76 0.11 6.47
N ASP A 63 5.64 -0.83 6.13
CA ASP A 63 7.08 -0.59 6.07
C ASP A 63 7.42 0.40 4.95
N ALA A 64 6.71 0.35 3.81
CA ALA A 64 6.87 1.32 2.72
C ALA A 64 6.45 2.73 3.14
N PHE A 65 5.33 2.87 3.85
CA PHE A 65 4.90 4.14 4.44
C PHE A 65 5.96 4.70 5.38
N SER A 66 6.53 3.86 6.24
CA SER A 66 7.62 4.28 7.14
C SER A 66 8.85 4.78 6.37
N ARG A 67 9.28 4.08 5.31
CA ARG A 67 10.40 4.51 4.44
C ARG A 67 10.10 5.81 3.69
N LEU A 68 8.85 6.03 3.30
CA LEU A 68 8.39 7.27 2.68
C LEU A 68 8.26 8.43 3.68
N GLY A 69 8.52 8.20 4.97
CA GLY A 69 8.42 9.21 6.02
C GLY A 69 6.98 9.53 6.43
N PHE A 70 6.04 8.64 6.13
CA PHE A 70 4.68 8.74 6.65
C PHE A 70 4.69 8.46 8.16
N GLU A 71 4.17 9.41 8.93
CA GLU A 71 3.96 9.25 10.36
C GLU A 71 2.47 9.15 10.65
N LYS A 72 2.05 8.02 11.21
CA LYS A 72 0.71 7.88 11.75
C LYS A 72 0.58 8.78 12.97
N LEU A 73 -0.29 9.77 12.88
CA LEU A 73 -0.66 10.65 13.98
C LEU A 73 -2.09 10.36 14.40
N ASN A 74 -2.33 10.30 15.70
CA ASN A 74 -3.70 10.28 16.21
C ASN A 74 -4.25 11.71 16.41
N SER A 75 -5.56 11.81 16.53
CA SER A 75 -6.27 13.10 16.68
C SER A 75 -5.73 13.95 17.83
N THR A 76 -5.47 13.33 18.98
CA THR A 76 -4.94 14.00 20.17
C THR A 76 -3.53 14.54 19.97
N GLN A 77 -2.67 13.82 19.23
CA GLN A 77 -1.33 14.29 18.89
C GLN A 77 -1.40 15.49 17.95
N MET A 78 -2.27 15.45 16.93
CA MET A 78 -2.41 16.57 15.98
C MET A 78 -2.90 17.85 16.66
N MET A 79 -3.88 17.75 17.57
CA MET A 79 -4.40 18.92 18.31
C MET A 79 -3.38 19.59 19.22
N LYS A 80 -2.33 18.86 19.65
CA LYS A 80 -1.28 19.38 20.54
C LYS A 80 -0.08 19.95 19.79
N LEU A 81 0.02 19.72 18.48
CA LEU A 81 1.12 20.23 17.67
C LEU A 81 0.86 21.68 17.26
N GLU A 82 1.92 22.47 17.22
CA GLU A 82 1.87 23.80 16.62
C GLU A 82 1.48 23.71 15.14
N TRP A 83 0.71 24.70 14.68
CA TRP A 83 0.22 24.75 13.30
C TRP A 83 1.35 24.63 12.26
N GLU A 84 2.48 25.29 12.49
CA GLU A 84 3.64 25.24 11.58
C GLU A 84 4.20 23.82 11.42
N ILE A 85 4.17 23.01 12.48
CA ILE A 85 4.61 21.61 12.43
C ILE A 85 3.59 20.79 11.65
N LEU A 86 2.30 21.03 11.89
CA LEU A 86 1.21 20.33 11.21
C LEU A 86 1.21 20.63 9.70
N GLU A 87 1.45 21.88 9.32
CA GLU A 87 1.56 22.30 7.91
C GLU A 87 2.76 21.62 7.22
N LYS A 88 3.93 21.56 7.88
CA LYS A 88 5.10 20.83 7.36
C LYS A 88 4.80 19.35 7.17
N LYS A 89 4.07 18.72 8.09
CA LYS A 89 3.65 17.32 7.95
C LYS A 89 2.65 17.14 6.81
N MET A 90 1.72 18.06 6.61
CA MET A 90 0.78 18.03 5.48
C MET A 90 1.51 18.15 4.13
N LYS A 91 2.53 19.02 4.04
CA LYS A 91 3.36 19.15 2.84
C LYS A 91 4.11 17.85 2.51
N LYS A 92 4.56 17.10 3.52
CA LYS A 92 5.17 15.77 3.34
C LYS A 92 4.13 14.69 3.01
N TRP A 93 2.94 14.78 3.58
CA TRP A 93 1.86 13.82 3.36
C TRP A 93 1.41 13.73 1.90
N MET A 94 1.40 14.85 1.18
CA MET A 94 0.91 14.92 -0.20
C MET A 94 1.66 14.00 -1.18
N PRO A 95 3.00 14.08 -1.33
CA PRO A 95 3.74 13.18 -2.21
C PRO A 95 3.68 11.71 -1.74
N VAL A 96 3.65 11.47 -0.43
CA VAL A 96 3.48 10.12 0.14
C VAL A 96 2.14 9.52 -0.30
N THR A 97 1.07 10.33 -0.26
CA THR A 97 -0.28 9.91 -0.65
C THR A 97 -0.34 9.55 -2.13
N THR A 98 0.32 10.35 -2.98
CA THR A 98 0.44 10.04 -4.40
C THR A 98 1.09 8.67 -4.61
N VAL A 99 2.27 8.43 -4.02
CA VAL A 99 2.98 7.13 -4.15
C VAL A 99 2.15 5.98 -3.57
N ALA A 100 1.48 6.19 -2.45
CA ALA A 100 0.63 5.17 -1.84
C ALA A 100 -0.50 4.72 -2.78
N VAL A 101 -1.19 5.66 -3.41
CA VAL A 101 -2.31 5.37 -4.31
C VAL A 101 -1.83 4.79 -5.64
N THR A 102 -0.90 5.47 -6.31
CA THR A 102 -0.49 5.10 -7.68
C THR A 102 0.40 3.88 -7.72
N THR A 103 1.16 3.61 -6.65
CA THR A 103 2.16 2.53 -6.66
C THR A 103 1.78 1.41 -5.69
N LEU A 104 1.58 1.71 -4.41
CA LEU A 104 1.43 0.65 -3.40
C LEU A 104 0.05 -0.04 -3.49
N PHE A 105 -1.03 0.72 -3.52
CA PHE A 105 -2.38 0.16 -3.61
C PHE A 105 -2.66 -0.42 -4.99
N ASN A 106 -2.30 0.28 -6.06
CA ASN A 106 -2.41 -0.27 -7.41
C ASN A 106 -1.61 -1.57 -7.58
N GLY A 107 -0.38 -1.58 -7.05
CA GLY A 107 0.47 -2.76 -7.05
C GLY A 107 -0.10 -3.95 -6.28
N GLU A 108 -0.70 -3.71 -5.12
CA GLU A 108 -1.38 -4.76 -4.36
C GLU A 108 -2.60 -5.29 -5.11
N ARG A 109 -3.37 -4.42 -5.78
CA ARG A 109 -4.53 -4.82 -6.57
C ARG A 109 -4.12 -5.80 -7.67
N ILE A 110 -3.12 -5.41 -8.46
CA ILE A 110 -2.58 -6.24 -9.53
C ILE A 110 -2.04 -7.57 -8.99
N LEU A 111 -1.35 -7.56 -7.86
CA LEU A 111 -0.78 -8.78 -7.28
C LEU A 111 -1.87 -9.74 -6.79
N CYS A 112 -2.91 -9.23 -6.12
CA CYS A 112 -4.09 -10.02 -5.74
C CYS A 112 -4.74 -10.67 -6.97
N ASP A 113 -4.95 -9.90 -8.05
CA ASP A 113 -5.53 -10.38 -9.32
C ASP A 113 -4.68 -11.50 -9.96
N HIS A 114 -3.35 -11.44 -9.82
CA HIS A 114 -2.45 -12.45 -10.38
C HIS A 114 -2.45 -13.76 -9.58
N ILE A 115 -2.41 -13.65 -8.24
CA ILE A 115 -2.19 -14.80 -7.35
C ILE A 115 -3.48 -15.59 -7.12
N PHE A 116 -4.61 -14.91 -6.93
CA PHE A 116 -5.84 -15.55 -6.47
C PHE A 116 -6.96 -15.53 -7.52
N SER A 117 -7.95 -16.39 -7.34
CA SER A 117 -9.18 -16.40 -8.12
C SER A 117 -10.12 -15.25 -7.74
N SER A 118 -10.94 -14.81 -8.70
CA SER A 118 -11.80 -13.62 -8.59
C SER A 118 -12.69 -13.55 -7.34
N SER A 119 -13.07 -14.69 -6.74
CA SER A 119 -13.91 -14.75 -5.53
C SER A 119 -13.26 -14.16 -4.27
N VAL A 120 -11.93 -14.19 -4.14
CA VAL A 120 -11.20 -13.78 -2.92
C VAL A 120 -10.29 -12.58 -3.14
N VAL A 121 -10.10 -12.14 -4.38
CA VAL A 121 -9.27 -10.98 -4.73
C VAL A 121 -9.76 -9.73 -4.03
N GLU A 122 -11.05 -9.41 -4.17
CA GLU A 122 -11.61 -8.14 -3.67
C GLU A 122 -11.51 -8.04 -2.14
N SER A 123 -11.96 -9.09 -1.44
CA SER A 123 -11.88 -9.14 0.02
C SER A 123 -10.43 -9.10 0.51
N SER A 124 -9.50 -9.76 -0.18
CA SER A 124 -8.08 -9.72 0.19
C SER A 124 -7.46 -8.35 -0.02
N PHE A 125 -7.73 -7.71 -1.15
CA PHE A 125 -7.26 -6.35 -1.43
C PHE A 125 -7.75 -5.36 -0.38
N VAL A 126 -9.05 -5.37 -0.09
CA VAL A 126 -9.65 -4.49 0.93
C VAL A 126 -9.03 -4.76 2.28
N GLU A 127 -8.96 -6.03 2.71
CA GLU A 127 -8.39 -6.37 4.01
C GLU A 127 -6.94 -5.89 4.16
N ILE A 128 -6.14 -5.98 3.10
CA ILE A 128 -4.72 -5.59 3.09
C ILE A 128 -4.55 -4.06 3.15
N THR A 129 -5.35 -3.33 2.37
CA THR A 129 -5.11 -1.89 2.14
C THR A 129 -5.91 -0.98 3.06
N LEU A 130 -7.07 -1.43 3.57
CA LEU A 130 -8.03 -0.57 4.26
C LEU A 130 -7.42 0.18 5.45
N GLU A 131 -6.68 -0.48 6.33
CA GLU A 131 -6.08 0.19 7.49
C GLU A 131 -5.08 1.27 7.08
N SER A 132 -4.22 0.97 6.11
CA SER A 132 -3.24 1.92 5.58
C SER A 132 -3.92 3.09 4.87
N ALA A 133 -4.97 2.83 4.09
CA ALA A 133 -5.77 3.85 3.43
C ALA A 133 -6.47 4.76 4.44
N LEU A 134 -7.09 4.19 5.49
CA LEU A 134 -7.70 4.98 6.56
C LEU A 134 -6.68 5.87 7.27
N ASN A 135 -5.51 5.34 7.63
CA ASN A 135 -4.45 6.14 8.25
C ASN A 135 -4.03 7.31 7.35
N LEU A 136 -3.96 7.09 6.05
CA LEU A 136 -3.56 8.09 5.06
C LEU A 136 -4.64 9.17 4.88
N PHE A 137 -5.90 8.80 4.67
CA PHE A 137 -6.98 9.71 4.31
C PHE A 137 -7.68 10.38 5.51
N VAL A 138 -7.55 9.84 6.72
CA VAL A 138 -8.06 10.50 7.94
C VAL A 138 -7.23 11.75 8.28
N LEU A 139 -5.93 11.74 7.98
CA LEU A 139 -5.02 12.84 8.30
C LEU A 139 -5.53 14.22 7.83
N PRO A 140 -5.87 14.44 6.54
CA PRO A 140 -6.36 15.75 6.10
C PRO A 140 -7.67 16.18 6.78
N ILE A 141 -8.57 15.23 7.08
CA ILE A 141 -9.84 15.51 7.79
C ILE A 141 -9.55 15.99 9.22
N THR A 142 -8.64 15.31 9.92
CA THR A 142 -8.26 15.67 11.29
C THR A 142 -7.53 17.02 11.34
N VAL A 143 -6.66 17.31 10.36
CA VAL A 143 -5.98 18.61 10.26
C VAL A 143 -6.98 19.75 10.02
N ALA A 144 -7.97 19.55 9.14
CA ALA A 144 -9.02 20.53 8.90
C ALA A 144 -9.79 20.88 10.18
N LYS A 145 -10.15 19.86 10.97
CA LYS A 145 -10.80 20.05 12.28
C LYS A 145 -9.91 20.78 13.29
N CYS A 146 -8.59 20.53 13.30
CA CYS A 146 -7.67 21.25 14.18
C CYS A 146 -7.64 22.75 13.85
N ARG A 147 -7.74 23.11 12.57
CA ARG A 147 -7.76 24.50 12.11
C ARG A 147 -9.00 25.27 12.58
N GLU A 148 -10.18 24.64 12.55
CA GLU A 148 -11.44 25.25 13.00
C GLU A 148 -11.47 25.54 14.51
N ASN A 149 -10.70 24.81 15.32
CA ASN A 149 -10.66 24.97 16.78
C ASN A 149 -9.61 25.99 17.26
N LEU A 150 -8.87 26.64 16.35
CA LEU A 150 -7.94 27.70 16.73
C LEU A 150 -8.70 29.02 16.94
N PRO A 151 -8.53 29.71 18.09
CA PRO A 151 -9.31 30.90 18.44
C PRO A 151 -9.05 32.16 17.60
N TYR A 152 -8.36 32.02 16.45
CA TYR A 152 -8.00 33.12 15.54
C TYR A 152 -8.15 32.76 14.05
N ALA A 153 -8.98 31.75 13.71
CA ALA A 153 -9.32 31.44 12.32
C ALA A 153 -10.41 32.38 11.76
#